data_AF-A0A7C0ZBD4-F1
#
_entry.id   AF-A0A7C0ZBD4-F1
#
_cell.length_a   1.000
_cell.length_b   1.000
_cell.length_c   1.000
_cell.angle_alpha   90.00
_cell.angle_beta   90.00
_cell.angle_gamma   90.00
#
_symmetry.space_group_name_H-M   'P 1'
#
loop_
_entity.id
_entity.type
_entity.pdbx_description
1 polymer ?
#
loop_
_entity_poly.entity_id
_entity_poly.type
_entity_poly.pdbx_seq_one_letter_code
_entity_poly.pdbx_strand_id
1 'polypeptide(L)'
;MNEPVDKNTTPEQDSTPTEETTVVNEESQKEEQRIEEPKKVAENLGAQVQSQEPEVIPNEVKVETMKSTFSFLFDLELPVSVELARKEMLVRDILQLGENSIIEFDKPAGEVVDLLVNNKKIAEGEVVVIEDRFGIRITNLVDPGERIRNLSK
;
A
#
# COMPACT_ATOMS: atom_id res chain seq x y z
N MET A 1 38.73 -61.79 5.56
CA MET A 1 37.37 -61.87 6.12
C MET A 1 37.46 -61.64 7.62
N ASN A 2 36.78 -60.57 8.06
CA ASN A 2 36.25 -60.17 9.37
C ASN A 2 37.03 -60.50 10.66
N GLU A 3 37.33 -59.48 11.48
CA GLU A 3 36.62 -59.17 12.75
C GLU A 3 37.12 -57.85 13.40
N PRO A 4 36.52 -57.31 14.50
CA PRO A 4 35.96 -55.94 14.58
C PRO A 4 36.57 -55.08 15.73
N VAL A 5 35.76 -54.21 16.39
CA VAL A 5 35.96 -53.46 17.68
C VAL A 5 36.21 -51.94 17.46
N ASP A 6 35.57 -50.93 18.09
CA ASP A 6 34.89 -50.67 19.38
C ASP A 6 33.66 -49.72 19.15
N LYS A 7 32.47 -49.79 19.78
CA LYS A 7 32.03 -49.65 21.20
C LYS A 7 32.38 -48.31 21.91
N ASN A 8 31.38 -47.43 21.98
CA ASN A 8 31.01 -46.49 23.08
C ASN A 8 30.13 -45.36 22.48
N THR A 9 29.20 -44.66 23.14
CA THR A 9 28.44 -44.73 24.40
C THR A 9 27.33 -43.65 24.26
N THR A 10 26.30 -43.77 25.10
CA THR A 10 24.90 -43.30 25.05
C THR A 10 24.67 -41.79 25.43
N PRO A 11 23.45 -41.31 25.83
CA PRO A 11 22.64 -40.24 25.17
C PRO A 11 22.34 -38.98 26.06
N GLU A 12 21.57 -37.98 25.58
CA GLU A 12 20.70 -37.02 26.33
C GLU A 12 20.11 -35.99 25.33
N GLN A 13 18.81 -35.92 25.02
CA GLN A 13 17.62 -35.36 25.71
C GLN A 13 17.62 -33.83 25.95
N ASP A 14 16.75 -33.09 25.23
CA ASP A 14 15.75 -32.11 25.73
C ASP A 14 14.99 -31.50 24.51
N SER A 15 13.74 -31.87 24.20
CA SER A 15 12.42 -31.42 24.68
C SER A 15 11.91 -30.07 24.12
N THR A 16 10.83 -30.15 23.36
CA THR A 16 9.90 -29.07 22.97
C THR A 16 8.72 -29.04 23.96
N PRO A 17 8.14 -27.87 24.29
CA PRO A 17 6.78 -27.53 23.82
C PRO A 17 6.59 -26.00 23.57
N THR A 18 5.96 -25.54 22.49
CA THR A 18 4.51 -25.31 22.23
C THR A 18 3.84 -24.20 23.08
N GLU A 19 3.40 -23.15 22.36
CA GLU A 19 2.30 -22.18 22.51
C GLU A 19 1.56 -21.99 23.85
N GLU A 20 1.39 -20.73 24.26
CA GLU A 20 0.08 -20.24 24.72
C GLU A 20 -0.06 -18.70 24.59
N THR A 21 -1.22 -18.28 24.12
CA THR A 21 -1.70 -16.91 23.94
C THR A 21 -2.44 -16.46 25.21
N THR A 22 -2.18 -15.27 25.74
CA THR A 22 -3.16 -14.60 26.62
C THR A 22 -3.15 -13.08 26.46
N VAL A 23 -4.36 -12.60 26.21
CA VAL A 23 -4.86 -11.23 26.07
C VAL A 23 -4.85 -10.50 27.42
N VAL A 24 -4.48 -9.22 27.46
CA VAL A 24 -4.98 -8.29 28.49
C VAL A 24 -5.26 -6.92 27.84
N ASN A 25 -6.53 -6.55 27.85
CA ASN A 25 -7.06 -5.23 27.55
C ASN A 25 -7.43 -4.51 28.87
N GLU A 26 -7.65 -3.20 28.72
CA GLU A 26 -8.34 -2.24 29.61
C GLU A 26 -7.48 -1.45 30.60
N GLU A 27 -7.41 -0.13 30.40
CA GLU A 27 -8.15 0.79 31.27
C GLU A 27 -8.32 2.18 30.64
N SER A 28 -9.55 2.68 30.74
CA SER A 28 -10.01 4.02 30.37
C SER A 28 -9.83 4.96 31.56
N GLN A 29 -9.44 6.22 31.33
CA GLN A 29 -9.59 7.28 32.33
C GLN A 29 -10.31 8.50 31.75
N LYS A 30 -11.16 9.01 32.63
CA LYS A 30 -12.31 9.89 32.46
C LYS A 30 -11.90 11.29 32.93
N GLU A 31 -12.13 12.33 32.13
CA GLU A 31 -11.99 13.72 32.56
C GLU A 31 -13.37 14.38 32.61
N GLU A 32 -13.87 14.55 33.84
CA GLU A 32 -14.92 15.49 34.19
C GLU A 32 -14.26 16.84 34.51
N GLN A 33 -14.75 17.95 33.95
CA GLN A 33 -14.86 19.19 34.70
C GLN A 33 -15.86 20.19 34.08
N ARG A 34 -17.05 20.14 34.68
CA ARG A 34 -18.01 21.22 34.96
C ARG A 34 -17.42 22.64 34.92
N ILE A 35 -18.03 23.52 34.14
CA ILE A 35 -18.08 24.97 34.40
C ILE A 35 -19.53 25.47 34.19
N GLU A 36 -19.92 26.35 35.09
CA GLU A 36 -21.26 26.77 35.47
C GLU A 36 -21.93 27.78 34.51
N GLU A 37 -23.27 27.80 34.51
CA GLU A 37 -24.11 28.81 33.88
C GLU A 37 -23.86 30.22 34.45
N PRO A 38 -24.14 31.26 33.65
CA PRO A 38 -24.93 32.36 34.22
C PRO A 38 -26.13 32.73 33.34
N LYS A 39 -27.32 32.66 33.93
CA LYS A 39 -28.53 33.32 33.43
C LYS A 39 -28.36 34.84 33.46
N LYS A 40 -28.69 35.52 32.35
CA LYS A 40 -29.28 36.87 32.40
C LYS A 40 -30.40 37.02 31.39
N VAL A 41 -31.54 37.40 31.97
CA VAL A 41 -32.79 37.83 31.37
C VAL A 41 -32.57 39.11 30.56
N ALA A 42 -33.06 39.14 29.32
CA ALA A 42 -33.43 40.36 28.64
C ALA A 42 -34.62 40.07 27.70
N GLU A 43 -35.72 40.71 28.02
CA GLU A 43 -37.02 40.62 27.40
C GLU A 43 -37.13 41.63 26.24
N ASN A 44 -37.72 41.16 25.13
CA ASN A 44 -38.45 41.86 24.06
C ASN A 44 -37.83 43.08 23.36
N LEU A 45 -37.64 42.98 22.04
CA LEU A 45 -38.10 43.95 21.03
C LEU A 45 -38.10 43.27 19.64
N GLY A 46 -39.23 43.35 18.94
CA GLY A 46 -39.53 42.54 17.77
C GLY A 46 -38.67 42.81 16.53
N ALA A 47 -38.35 41.73 15.82
CA ALA A 47 -38.01 41.75 14.41
C ALA A 47 -38.69 40.54 13.78
N GLN A 48 -39.58 40.80 12.81
CA GLN A 48 -40.25 39.79 12.01
C GLN A 48 -39.19 39.00 11.24
N VAL A 49 -38.89 37.79 11.71
CA VAL A 49 -38.13 36.81 10.93
C VAL A 49 -39.10 36.18 9.94
N GLN A 50 -39.09 36.69 8.71
CA GLN A 50 -39.68 36.00 7.57
C GLN A 50 -38.99 34.64 7.47
N SER A 51 -39.68 33.57 7.84
CA SER A 51 -39.22 32.20 7.68
C SER A 51 -39.13 31.90 6.19
N GLN A 52 -37.98 32.20 5.58
CA GLN A 52 -37.58 31.56 4.35
C GLN A 52 -37.01 30.20 4.77
N GLU A 53 -37.78 29.14 4.53
CA GLU A 53 -37.22 27.79 4.53
C GLU A 53 -35.99 27.81 3.62
N PRO A 54 -34.85 27.27 4.05
CA PRO A 54 -33.73 27.12 3.16
C PRO A 54 -34.19 26.22 2.01
N GLU A 55 -34.24 26.75 0.79
CA GLU A 55 -34.38 25.92 -0.41
C GLU A 55 -33.30 24.85 -0.34
N VAL A 56 -33.73 23.61 -0.17
CA VAL A 56 -32.87 22.44 -0.27
C VAL A 56 -32.41 22.40 -1.72
N ILE A 57 -31.22 22.95 -1.99
CA ILE A 57 -30.57 22.78 -3.30
C ILE A 57 -30.31 21.28 -3.44
N PRO A 58 -30.95 20.57 -4.40
CA PRO A 58 -30.69 19.16 -4.59
C PRO A 58 -29.23 18.98 -4.94
N ASN A 59 -28.50 18.21 -4.14
CA ASN A 59 -27.07 17.95 -4.29
C ASN A 59 -26.76 17.04 -5.51
N GLU A 60 -27.68 16.90 -6.46
CA GLU A 60 -27.63 15.91 -7.54
C GLU A 60 -26.87 16.39 -8.79
N VAL A 61 -26.34 17.62 -8.84
CA VAL A 61 -25.66 18.16 -10.03
C VAL A 61 -24.13 18.32 -9.86
N LYS A 62 -23.50 17.68 -8.86
CA LYS A 62 -22.05 17.82 -8.63
C LYS A 62 -21.20 16.59 -8.94
N VAL A 63 -21.75 15.58 -9.63
CA VAL A 63 -20.97 14.40 -10.06
C VAL A 63 -20.65 14.46 -11.56
N GLU A 64 -21.56 14.98 -12.39
CA GLU A 64 -21.37 15.14 -13.84
C GLU A 64 -20.28 16.16 -14.18
N THR A 65 -20.28 17.31 -13.49
CA THR A 65 -19.38 18.44 -13.78
C THR A 65 -17.91 18.11 -13.49
N MET A 66 -17.62 17.28 -12.48
CA MET A 66 -16.24 16.87 -12.16
C MET A 66 -15.63 15.90 -13.18
N LYS A 67 -16.45 15.00 -13.77
CA LYS A 67 -15.98 14.14 -14.88
C LYS A 67 -15.55 14.96 -16.09
N SER A 68 -16.30 16.03 -16.40
CA SER A 68 -16.01 16.92 -17.54
C SER A 68 -14.71 17.72 -17.33
N THR A 69 -14.50 18.32 -16.16
CA THR A 69 -13.30 19.15 -15.91
C THR A 69 -11.99 18.36 -15.89
N PHE A 70 -12.03 17.07 -15.56
CA PHE A 70 -10.83 16.23 -15.49
C PHE A 70 -10.56 15.44 -16.78
N SER A 71 -11.43 15.57 -17.79
CA SER A 71 -11.34 14.77 -19.03
C SER A 71 -10.02 14.98 -19.78
N PHE A 72 -9.42 16.17 -19.70
CA PHE A 72 -8.14 16.47 -20.35
C PHE A 72 -6.95 15.71 -19.72
N LEU A 73 -7.07 15.24 -18.48
CA LEU A 73 -5.98 14.52 -17.81
C LEU A 73 -5.87 13.08 -18.27
N PHE A 74 -6.87 12.56 -18.97
CA PHE A 74 -6.81 11.24 -19.61
C PHE A 74 -5.88 11.22 -20.84
N ASP A 75 -5.58 12.39 -21.42
CA ASP A 75 -4.71 12.53 -22.60
C ASP A 75 -3.24 12.75 -22.24
N LEU A 76 -2.89 12.70 -20.94
CA LEU A 76 -1.50 12.88 -20.50
C LEU A 76 -0.70 11.59 -20.68
N GLU A 77 0.46 11.71 -21.31
CA GLU A 77 1.44 10.65 -21.43
C GLU A 77 2.27 10.54 -20.13
N LEU A 78 2.39 9.33 -19.59
CA LEU A 78 3.17 9.05 -18.38
C LEU A 78 4.23 7.98 -18.66
N PRO A 79 5.44 8.10 -18.10
CA PRO A 79 6.46 7.08 -18.25
C PRO A 79 6.02 5.79 -17.54
N VAL A 80 6.03 4.71 -18.30
CA VAL A 80 5.79 3.35 -17.81
C VAL A 80 7.11 2.59 -17.85
N SER A 81 7.48 1.97 -16.74
CA SER A 81 8.66 1.13 -16.64
C SER A 81 8.27 -0.27 -16.19
N VAL A 82 8.96 -1.27 -16.73
CA VAL A 82 8.84 -2.67 -16.32
C VAL A 82 10.12 -3.04 -15.60
N GLU A 83 10.02 -3.53 -14.38
CA GLU A 83 11.17 -3.98 -13.59
C GLU A 83 11.21 -5.50 -13.53
N LEU A 84 12.33 -6.06 -14.00
CA LEU A 84 12.62 -7.47 -13.81
C LEU A 84 12.81 -7.77 -12.31
N ALA A 85 13.72 -7.03 -11.67
CA ALA A 85 14.04 -7.14 -10.25
C ALA A 85 14.68 -5.84 -9.70
N ARG A 86 14.66 -5.70 -8.37
CA ARG A 86 15.30 -4.60 -7.61
C ARG A 86 16.15 -5.21 -6.49
N LYS A 87 17.30 -4.60 -6.21
CA LYS A 87 18.17 -4.98 -5.09
C LYS A 87 18.84 -3.76 -4.50
N GLU A 88 18.93 -3.70 -3.17
CA GLU A 88 19.74 -2.72 -2.46
C GLU A 88 21.17 -3.25 -2.32
N MET A 89 22.16 -2.39 -2.56
CA MET A 89 23.57 -2.72 -2.47
C MET A 89 24.31 -1.59 -1.76
N LEU A 90 25.40 -1.94 -1.08
CA LEU A 90 26.25 -0.93 -0.45
C LEU A 90 26.98 -0.15 -1.53
N VAL A 91 27.20 1.15 -1.30
CA VAL A 91 27.88 2.03 -2.26
C VAL A 91 29.24 1.47 -2.67
N ARG A 92 29.99 0.89 -1.73
CA ARG A 92 31.27 0.24 -2.00
C ARG A 92 31.17 -0.93 -2.99
N ASP A 93 30.08 -1.68 -2.99
CA ASP A 93 29.90 -2.84 -3.84
C ASP A 93 29.51 -2.38 -5.25
N ILE A 94 28.70 -1.31 -5.35
CA ILE A 94 28.35 -0.65 -6.61
C ILE A 94 29.60 -0.09 -7.29
N LEU A 95 30.49 0.57 -6.53
CA LEU A 95 31.74 1.14 -7.08
C LEU A 95 32.76 0.08 -7.52
N GLN A 96 32.60 -1.18 -7.10
CA GLN A 96 33.44 -2.30 -7.52
C GLN A 96 32.91 -3.01 -8.77
N LEU A 97 31.70 -2.68 -9.23
CA LEU A 97 31.15 -3.28 -10.45
C LEU A 97 31.99 -2.91 -11.66
N GLY A 98 32.26 -3.89 -12.50
CA GLY A 98 32.98 -3.74 -13.76
C GLY A 98 32.31 -4.51 -14.88
N GLU A 99 32.95 -4.50 -16.05
CA GLU A 99 32.52 -5.32 -17.17
C GLU A 99 32.44 -6.79 -16.73
N ASN A 100 31.36 -7.47 -17.14
CA ASN A 100 31.10 -8.87 -16.82
C ASN A 100 30.80 -9.18 -15.34
N SER A 101 30.60 -8.18 -14.47
CA SER A 101 30.05 -8.42 -13.13
C SER A 101 28.60 -8.95 -13.22
N ILE A 102 28.28 -9.96 -12.40
CA ILE A 102 26.95 -10.54 -12.30
C ILE A 102 26.31 -10.09 -10.99
N ILE A 103 25.10 -9.54 -11.06
CA ILE A 103 24.31 -9.17 -9.89
C ILE A 103 23.20 -10.21 -9.75
N GLU A 104 23.22 -10.94 -8.64
CA GLU A 104 22.19 -11.92 -8.32
C GLU A 104 21.02 -11.23 -7.61
N PHE A 105 19.80 -11.66 -7.95
CA PHE A 105 18.55 -11.20 -7.34
C PHE A 105 17.84 -12.37 -6.66
N ASP A 106 17.08 -12.08 -5.61
CA ASP A 106 16.35 -13.10 -4.85
C ASP A 106 15.10 -13.60 -5.60
N LYS A 107 14.66 -12.84 -6.61
CA LYS A 107 13.49 -13.17 -7.42
C LYS A 107 13.83 -14.26 -8.45
N PRO A 108 13.14 -15.41 -8.43
CA PRO A 108 13.44 -16.50 -9.36
C PRO A 108 13.07 -16.14 -10.81
N ALA A 109 13.73 -16.80 -11.76
CA ALA A 109 13.45 -16.61 -13.17
C ALA A 109 12.04 -17.12 -13.54
N GLY A 110 11.35 -16.38 -14.40
CA GLY A 110 10.03 -16.76 -14.90
C GLY A 110 8.85 -16.28 -14.04
N GLU A 111 9.10 -15.55 -12.96
CA GLU A 111 8.03 -14.88 -12.19
C GLU A 111 7.47 -13.64 -12.91
N VAL A 112 6.29 -13.21 -12.45
CA VAL A 112 5.65 -11.97 -12.89
C VAL A 112 6.55 -10.78 -12.63
N VAL A 113 6.64 -9.85 -13.56
CA VAL A 113 7.39 -8.59 -13.46
C VAL A 113 6.50 -7.46 -12.94
N ASP A 114 7.13 -6.48 -12.30
CA ASP A 114 6.41 -5.32 -11.79
C ASP A 114 6.25 -4.27 -12.89
N LEU A 115 5.04 -3.73 -13.02
CA LEU A 115 4.75 -2.60 -13.89
C LEU A 115 4.60 -1.35 -13.04
N LEU A 116 5.44 -0.35 -13.33
CA LEU A 116 5.47 0.91 -12.61
C LEU A 116 5.07 2.05 -13.54
N VAL A 117 4.32 3.01 -12.99
CA VAL A 117 4.08 4.31 -13.61
C VAL A 117 4.59 5.37 -12.65
N ASN A 118 5.43 6.28 -13.13
CA ASN A 118 6.08 7.29 -12.27
C ASN A 118 6.71 6.66 -11.01
N ASN A 119 7.44 5.55 -11.19
CA ASN A 119 8.12 4.81 -10.12
C ASN A 119 7.20 4.18 -9.05
N LYS A 120 5.89 4.05 -9.32
CA LYS A 120 4.96 3.35 -8.43
C LYS A 120 4.38 2.13 -9.09
N LYS A 121 4.41 1.00 -8.39
CA LYS A 121 3.81 -0.25 -8.84
C LYS A 121 2.30 -0.08 -9.01
N ILE A 122 1.82 -0.38 -10.20
CA ILE A 122 0.39 -0.34 -10.55
C ILE A 122 -0.15 -1.72 -10.94
N ALA A 123 0.72 -2.63 -11.37
CA ALA A 123 0.34 -3.93 -11.88
C ALA A 123 1.49 -4.92 -11.76
N GLU A 124 1.16 -6.19 -11.96
CA GLU A 124 2.07 -7.29 -12.19
C GLU A 124 1.71 -7.91 -13.54
N GLY A 125 2.70 -8.46 -14.24
CA GLY A 125 2.46 -9.13 -15.50
C GLY A 125 3.51 -10.13 -15.89
N GLU A 126 3.18 -11.02 -16.81
CA GLU A 126 4.15 -11.95 -17.40
C GLU A 126 4.75 -11.36 -18.67
N VAL A 127 6.04 -11.64 -18.90
CA VAL A 127 6.72 -11.24 -20.13
C VAL A 127 6.31 -12.20 -21.25
N VAL A 128 5.78 -11.64 -22.33
CA VAL A 128 5.40 -12.37 -23.54
C VAL A 128 6.19 -11.83 -24.73
N VAL A 129 6.35 -12.66 -25.77
CA VAL A 129 6.95 -12.23 -27.04
C VAL A 129 5.86 -12.23 -28.11
N ILE A 130 5.72 -11.11 -28.81
CA ILE A 130 4.76 -10.93 -29.91
C ILE A 130 5.55 -10.39 -31.10
N GLU A 131 5.66 -11.19 -32.17
CA GLU A 131 6.39 -10.80 -33.39
C GLU A 131 7.81 -10.29 -33.10
N ASP A 132 8.58 -11.05 -32.32
CA ASP A 132 9.95 -10.72 -31.89
C ASP A 132 10.07 -9.43 -31.03
N ARG A 133 8.94 -8.89 -30.55
CA ARG A 133 8.88 -7.77 -29.61
C ARG A 133 8.48 -8.25 -28.22
N PHE A 134 9.08 -7.67 -27.18
CA PHE A 134 8.62 -7.89 -25.82
C PHE A 134 7.28 -7.20 -25.59
N GLY A 135 6.36 -7.91 -24.94
CA GLY A 135 5.11 -7.39 -24.41
C GLY A 135 4.91 -7.87 -22.98
N ILE A 136 4.03 -7.21 -22.24
CA ILE A 136 3.66 -7.62 -20.87
C ILE A 136 2.18 -7.93 -20.86
N ARG A 137 1.82 -9.16 -20.46
CA ARG A 137 0.42 -9.51 -20.18
C ARG A 137 0.15 -9.26 -18.71
N ILE A 138 -0.77 -8.35 -18.43
CA ILE A 138 -1.17 -8.01 -17.06
C ILE A 138 -1.84 -9.22 -16.40
N THR A 139 -1.31 -9.64 -15.25
CA THR A 139 -1.86 -10.73 -14.43
C THR A 139 -2.61 -10.20 -13.23
N ASN A 140 -2.12 -9.12 -12.62
CA ASN A 140 -2.73 -8.46 -11.48
C ASN A 140 -2.67 -6.94 -11.65
N LEU A 141 -3.72 -6.22 -11.29
CA LEU A 141 -3.85 -4.78 -11.54
C LEU A 141 -4.56 -4.11 -10.37
N VAL A 142 -3.96 -3.03 -9.85
CA VAL A 142 -4.57 -2.26 -8.74
C VAL A 142 -5.81 -1.51 -9.20
N ASP A 143 -6.73 -1.22 -8.27
CA ASP A 143 -8.01 -0.58 -8.58
C ASP A 143 -7.84 0.80 -9.23
N PRO A 144 -8.75 1.21 -10.15
CA PRO A 144 -8.65 2.51 -10.84
C PRO A 144 -8.52 3.71 -9.88
N GLY A 145 -9.24 3.70 -8.77
CA GLY A 145 -9.16 4.75 -7.75
C GLY A 145 -7.80 4.81 -7.06
N GLU A 146 -7.16 3.66 -6.83
CA GLU A 146 -5.81 3.59 -6.26
C GLU A 146 -4.75 4.01 -7.28
N ARG A 147 -4.93 3.68 -8.57
CA ARG A 147 -4.05 4.15 -9.64
C ARG A 147 -3.96 5.68 -9.66
N ILE A 148 -5.10 6.37 -9.61
CA ILE A 148 -5.13 7.84 -9.61
C ILE A 148 -4.41 8.41 -8.38
N ARG A 149 -4.61 7.81 -7.20
CA ARG A 149 -3.91 8.22 -5.97
C ARG A 149 -2.39 7.99 -6.05
N ASN A 150 -1.96 6.91 -6.70
CA ASN A 150 -0.55 6.62 -6.91
C ASN A 150 0.10 7.64 -7.85
N LEU A 151 -0.65 8.18 -8.83
CA LEU A 151 -0.13 9.19 -9.76
C LEU A 151 -0.06 10.61 -9.17
N SER A 152 -0.88 10.95 -8.18
CA SER A 152 -1.04 12.34 -7.71
C SER A 152 -0.01 12.81 -6.67
N LYS A 153 1.02 12.01 -6.36
CA LYS A 153 1.94 12.27 -5.24
C LYS A 153 3.38 12.07 -5.64
#